data_AF-A0A918RZT9-F1
#
_entry.id   AF-A0A918RZT9-F1
#
_cell.length_a   1.000
_cell.length_b   1.000
_cell.length_c   1.000
_cell.angle_alpha   90.00
_cell.angle_beta   90.00
_cell.angle_gamma   90.00
#
_symmetry.space_group_name_H-M   'P 1'
#
loop_
_entity.id
_entity.type
_entity.pdbx_description
1 polymer ?
#
loop_
_entity_poly.entity_id
_entity_poly.type
_entity_poly.pdbx_seq_one_letter_code
_entity_poly.pdbx_strand_id
1 'polypeptide(L)'
;MLTDYGATPFVMYRKDRVRFIAGAEGLQAFRLKPDASTQRVIAGCCNTPVYLEFKGGHWLSLYGALWPEGTLPPPQMRTMASDLPDGMTLPDYIPNAKTQNFGFFARLLGAWAAMGFRSPKMPKTEEINV
;
A
#
# COMPACT_ATOMS: atom_id res chain seq x y z
N MET A 1 8.71 7.14 -5.87
CA MET A 1 9.01 6.98 -7.30
C MET A 1 7.74 6.48 -7.99
N LEU A 2 7.32 7.14 -9.06
CA LEU A 2 6.12 6.78 -9.82
C LEU A 2 6.54 5.91 -11.02
N THR A 3 5.63 5.08 -11.50
CA THR A 3 5.80 4.41 -12.81
C THR A 3 5.69 5.41 -13.96
N ASP A 4 6.01 5.00 -15.18
CA ASP A 4 5.84 5.80 -16.41
C ASP A 4 4.39 6.27 -16.64
N TYR A 5 3.42 5.64 -15.96
CA TYR A 5 2.00 5.99 -15.99
C TYR A 5 1.57 6.90 -14.83
N GLY A 6 2.50 7.47 -14.06
CA GLY A 6 2.20 8.25 -12.86
C GLY A 6 1.65 7.43 -11.69
N ALA A 7 1.56 6.10 -11.81
CA ALA A 7 1.03 5.23 -10.76
C ALA A 7 2.05 4.96 -9.64
N THR A 8 1.55 4.62 -8.45
CA THR A 8 2.37 4.22 -7.31
C THR A 8 2.38 2.69 -7.16
N PRO A 9 3.55 2.03 -7.28
CA PRO A 9 3.63 0.58 -7.08
C PRO A 9 3.50 0.22 -5.60
N PHE A 10 2.66 -0.77 -5.32
CA PHE A 10 2.50 -1.34 -3.97
C PHE A 10 2.69 -2.86 -3.99
N VAL A 11 3.35 -3.37 -2.95
CA VAL A 11 3.30 -4.78 -2.58
C VAL A 11 2.33 -4.91 -1.40
N MET A 12 1.23 -5.62 -1.62
CA MET A 12 0.26 -5.88 -0.56
C MET A 12 0.73 -7.06 0.27
N TYR A 13 0.93 -6.84 1.57
CA TYR A 13 1.51 -7.85 2.44
C TYR A 13 0.75 -7.98 3.75
N ARG A 14 0.62 -9.21 4.25
CA ARG A 14 -0.11 -9.49 5.48
C ARG A 14 0.59 -8.87 6.68
N LYS A 15 -0.17 -8.18 7.55
CA LYS A 15 0.39 -7.53 8.75
C LYS A 15 1.07 -8.50 9.71
N ASP A 16 0.58 -9.73 9.81
CA ASP A 16 1.17 -10.76 10.70
C ASP A 16 2.53 -11.27 10.24
N ARG A 17 2.98 -10.87 9.04
CA ARG A 17 4.28 -11.21 8.48
C ARG A 17 5.22 -10.02 8.36
N VAL A 18 4.82 -8.83 8.82
CA VAL A 18 5.65 -7.63 8.84
C VAL A 18 6.21 -7.42 10.23
N ARG A 19 7.52 -7.14 10.31
CA ARG A 19 8.21 -6.75 11.54
C ARG A 19 9.18 -5.62 11.23
N PHE A 20 9.22 -4.63 12.11
CA PHE A 20 10.22 -3.58 12.06
C PHE A 20 11.40 -4.03 12.90
N ILE A 21 12.57 -4.18 12.27
CA ILE A 21 13.80 -4.60 12.96
C ILE A 21 14.44 -3.41 13.69
N ALA A 22 14.28 -2.20 13.13
CA ALA A 22 14.74 -0.93 13.70
C ALA A 22 13.93 0.24 13.12
N GLY A 23 14.00 1.42 13.74
CA GLY A 23 13.49 2.68 13.20
C GLY A 23 11.97 2.83 13.22
N ALA A 24 11.25 1.96 13.94
CA ALA A 24 9.79 2.02 14.06
C ALA A 24 9.32 3.27 14.81
N GLU A 25 10.13 3.72 15.78
CA GLU A 25 9.93 4.91 16.59
C GLU A 25 10.00 6.21 15.79
N GLY A 26 10.70 6.20 14.65
CA GLY A 26 10.81 7.36 13.75
C GLY A 26 9.69 7.43 12.70
N LEU A 27 8.71 6.53 12.77
CA LEU A 27 7.60 6.50 11.81
C LEU A 27 6.52 7.52 12.18
N GLN A 28 6.02 8.20 11.16
CA GLN A 28 4.96 9.20 11.29
C GLN A 28 3.83 8.90 10.31
N ALA A 29 2.60 9.14 10.75
CA ALA A 29 1.40 8.98 9.93
C ALA A 29 1.02 10.31 9.26
N PHE A 30 0.53 10.21 8.04
CA PHE A 30 0.04 11.32 7.24
C PHE A 30 -1.26 10.92 6.54
N ARG A 31 -2.30 11.72 6.73
CA ARG A 31 -3.57 11.59 6.00
C ARG A 31 -3.72 12.74 5.02
N LEU A 32 -4.34 12.44 3.87
CA LEU A 32 -4.68 13.50 2.90
C LEU A 32 -5.83 14.39 3.36
N LYS A 33 -6.69 13.87 4.25
CA LYS A 33 -7.78 14.57 4.91
C LYS A 33 -7.94 14.00 6.31
N PRO A 34 -8.34 14.79 7.32
CA PRO A 34 -8.47 14.32 8.71
C PRO A 34 -9.38 13.07 8.86
N ASP A 35 -10.41 12.95 8.02
CA ASP A 35 -11.40 11.87 8.04
C ASP A 35 -11.08 10.71 7.08
N ALA A 36 -9.95 10.77 6.35
CA ALA A 36 -9.60 9.75 5.36
C ALA A 36 -9.49 8.36 6.00
N SER A 37 -10.08 7.35 5.38
CA SER A 37 -10.01 5.96 5.85
C SER A 37 -8.65 5.30 5.65
N THR A 38 -7.72 5.97 4.96
CA THR A 38 -6.34 5.53 4.74
C THR A 38 -5.35 6.50 5.36
N GLN A 39 -4.30 5.96 5.98
CA GLN A 39 -3.11 6.72 6.36
C GLN A 39 -1.89 6.23 5.58
N ARG A 40 -0.97 7.16 5.33
CA ARG A 40 0.35 6.88 4.78
C ARG A 40 1.33 6.99 5.93
N VAL A 41 2.15 5.97 6.13
CA VAL A 41 3.20 5.99 7.14
C VAL A 41 4.53 6.20 6.44
N ILE A 42 5.26 7.21 6.91
CA ILE A 42 6.54 7.65 6.35
C ILE A 42 7.62 7.56 7.43
N ALA A 43 8.88 7.49 7.00
CA ALA A 43 10.02 7.73 7.89
C ALA A 43 10.17 9.24 8.11
N GLY A 44 10.02 9.72 9.35
CA GLY A 44 10.04 11.14 9.67
C GLY A 44 11.37 11.85 9.38
N CYS A 45 12.48 11.10 9.34
CA CYS A 45 13.81 11.67 9.08
C CYS A 45 14.03 12.11 7.62
N CYS A 46 13.31 11.53 6.67
CA CYS A 46 13.56 11.75 5.24
C CYS A 46 12.30 11.73 4.37
N ASN A 47 11.12 11.64 4.99
CA ASN A 47 9.83 11.52 4.33
C ASN A 47 9.70 10.33 3.37
N THR A 48 10.52 9.29 3.54
CA THR A 48 10.44 8.09 2.72
C THR A 48 9.11 7.37 3.01
N PRO A 49 8.26 7.12 2.00
CA PRO A 49 7.00 6.43 2.21
C PRO A 49 7.25 4.94 2.49
N VAL A 50 6.72 4.44 3.61
CA VAL A 50 6.94 3.06 4.06
C VAL A 50 5.74 2.17 3.75
N TYR A 51 4.54 2.57 4.19
CA TYR A 51 3.33 1.83 3.85
C TYR A 51 2.08 2.72 3.85
N LEU A 52 1.06 2.28 3.12
CA LEU A 52 -0.30 2.77 3.26
C LEU A 52 -1.12 1.73 4.04
N GLU A 53 -1.92 2.21 4.98
CA GLU A 53 -2.78 1.38 5.83
C GLU A 53 -4.23 1.86 5.75
N PHE A 54 -5.13 0.92 5.49
CA PHE A 54 -6.58 1.13 5.61
C PHE A 54 -7.02 0.96 7.06
N LYS A 55 -7.93 1.80 7.53
CA LYS A 55 -8.60 1.66 8.83
C LYS A 55 -9.24 0.27 8.91
N GLY A 56 -8.78 -0.55 9.86
CA GLY A 56 -9.23 -1.93 10.05
C GLY A 56 -8.68 -2.95 9.04
N GLY A 57 -7.87 -2.55 8.06
CA GLY A 57 -7.28 -3.47 7.08
C GLY A 57 -6.34 -4.49 7.72
N HIS A 58 -6.33 -5.74 7.26
CA HIS A 58 -5.45 -6.81 7.75
C HIS A 58 -4.11 -6.90 6.99
N TRP A 59 -3.90 -6.03 6.00
CA TRP A 59 -2.70 -5.96 5.17
C TRP A 59 -2.08 -4.55 5.23
N LEU A 60 -0.82 -4.45 4.79
CA LEU A 60 -0.16 -3.21 4.44
C LEU A 60 -0.02 -3.13 2.93
N SER A 61 -0.18 -1.93 2.38
CA SER A 61 0.29 -1.60 1.03
C SER A 61 1.70 -1.02 1.17
N LEU A 62 2.73 -1.87 1.09
CA LEU A 62 4.13 -1.47 1.17
C LEU A 62 4.57 -0.80 -0.12
N TYR A 63 5.23 0.35 -0.06
CA TYR A 63 5.66 1.07 -1.27
C TYR A 63 6.73 0.28 -2.01
N GLY A 64 6.56 0.08 -3.33
CA GLY A 64 7.47 -0.71 -4.14
C GLY A 64 8.92 -0.18 -4.17
N ALA A 65 9.11 1.11 -3.91
CA ALA A 65 10.43 1.74 -3.81
C ALA A 65 11.29 1.24 -2.63
N LEU A 66 10.72 0.44 -1.71
CA LEU A 66 11.45 -0.17 -0.60
C LEU A 66 12.20 -1.45 -0.99
N TRP A 67 11.93 -2.00 -2.17
CA TRP A 67 12.61 -3.19 -2.64
C TRP A 67 13.95 -2.83 -3.27
N PRO A 68 15.03 -3.54 -2.92
CA PRO A 68 16.29 -3.47 -3.66
C PRO A 68 16.06 -3.66 -5.17
N GLU A 69 16.96 -3.08 -5.98
CA GLU A 69 16.91 -3.20 -7.43
C GLU A 69 16.79 -4.68 -7.86
N GLY A 70 15.88 -4.94 -8.80
CA GLY A 70 15.62 -6.29 -9.31
C GLY A 70 14.86 -7.24 -8.37
N THR A 71 14.49 -6.81 -7.15
CA THR A 71 13.81 -7.69 -6.18
C THR A 71 12.31 -7.40 -6.00
N LEU A 72 11.82 -6.30 -6.56
CA LEU A 72 10.40 -5.95 -6.53
C LEU A 72 9.57 -7.05 -7.22
N PRO A 73 8.58 -7.66 -6.55
CA PRO A 73 7.73 -8.66 -7.19
C PRO A 73 6.99 -8.08 -8.41
N PRO A 74 6.81 -8.86 -9.48
CA PRO A 74 6.13 -8.38 -10.67
C PRO A 74 4.67 -7.99 -10.34
N PRO A 75 4.17 -6.87 -10.87
CA PRO A 75 2.80 -6.43 -10.64
C PRO A 75 1.80 -7.44 -11.22
N GLN A 76 0.78 -7.77 -10.44
CA GLN A 76 -0.22 -8.78 -10.81
C GLN A 76 -1.57 -8.17 -11.21
N MET A 77 -1.80 -6.90 -10.87
CA MET A 77 -2.99 -6.15 -11.23
C MET A 77 -2.75 -4.64 -11.08
N ARG A 78 -3.55 -3.83 -11.79
CA ARG A 78 -3.68 -2.39 -11.58
C ARG A 78 -5.08 -2.11 -11.05
N THR A 79 -5.19 -1.21 -10.08
CA THR A 79 -6.45 -0.71 -9.50
C THR A 79 -6.50 0.80 -9.64
N MET A 80 -7.70 1.38 -9.57
CA MET A 80 -7.91 2.82 -9.75
C MET A 80 -7.48 3.31 -11.14
N ALA A 81 -7.58 2.44 -12.17
CA ALA A 81 -7.25 2.82 -13.54
C ALA A 81 -8.20 3.89 -14.11
N SER A 82 -9.32 4.20 -13.44
CA SER A 82 -10.16 5.36 -13.77
C SER A 82 -9.48 6.71 -13.51
N ASP A 83 -8.46 6.75 -12.65
CA ASP A 83 -7.75 7.98 -12.29
C ASP A 83 -6.60 8.28 -13.25
N LEU A 84 -6.47 7.49 -14.32
CA LEU A 84 -5.46 7.67 -15.34
C LEU A 84 -5.70 9.00 -16.09
N PRO A 85 -4.66 9.81 -16.36
CA PRO A 85 -4.81 11.02 -17.15
C PRO A 85 -5.38 10.73 -18.55
N ASP A 86 -6.15 11.69 -19.08
CA ASP A 86 -6.70 11.61 -20.43
C ASP A 86 -5.59 11.37 -21.47
N GLY A 87 -5.86 10.48 -22.43
CA GLY A 87 -4.94 10.14 -23.51
C GLY A 87 -3.86 9.10 -23.14
N MET A 88 -3.77 8.68 -21.88
CA MET A 88 -2.86 7.60 -21.48
C MET A 88 -3.53 6.23 -21.68
N THR A 89 -2.77 5.25 -22.16
CA THR A 89 -3.25 3.87 -22.34
C THR A 89 -2.35 2.91 -21.57
N LEU A 90 -2.95 2.09 -20.71
CA LEU A 90 -2.24 1.05 -19.99
C LEU A 90 -2.16 -0.23 -20.85
N PRO A 91 -1.02 -0.93 -20.87
CA PRO A 91 -0.94 -2.24 -21.51
C PRO A 91 -1.81 -3.27 -20.81
N ASP A 92 -2.39 -4.21 -21.57
CA ASP A 92 -3.36 -5.19 -21.08
C ASP A 92 -2.77 -6.51 -20.56
N TYR A 93 -1.43 -6.65 -20.58
CA TYR A 93 -0.75 -7.84 -20.04
C TYR A 93 -0.88 -7.99 -18.50
N ILE A 94 -1.31 -6.92 -17.81
CA ILE A 94 -1.72 -6.94 -16.41
C ILE A 94 -3.16 -6.42 -16.35
N PRO A 95 -4.06 -7.07 -15.59
CA PRO A 95 -5.44 -6.62 -15.47
C PRO A 95 -5.57 -5.15 -15.03
N ASN A 96 -6.25 -4.34 -15.85
CA ASN A 96 -6.50 -2.93 -15.61
C ASN A 96 -7.88 -2.72 -14.98
N ALA A 97 -7.98 -2.81 -13.65
CA ALA A 97 -9.24 -2.61 -12.95
C ALA A 97 -9.52 -1.11 -12.75
N LYS A 98 -10.69 -0.65 -13.23
CA LYS A 98 -11.14 0.75 -13.04
C LYS A 98 -11.13 1.14 -11.56
N THR A 99 -11.59 0.24 -10.69
CA THR A 99 -11.60 0.37 -9.22
C THR A 99 -11.02 -0.92 -8.60
N GLN A 100 -11.20 -1.14 -7.29
CA GLN A 100 -10.97 -2.47 -6.72
C GLN A 100 -12.00 -3.47 -7.28
N ASN A 101 -11.51 -4.56 -7.90
CA ASN A 101 -12.37 -5.58 -8.51
C ASN A 101 -12.64 -6.76 -7.56
N PHE A 102 -13.53 -7.67 -7.97
CA PHE A 102 -13.84 -8.87 -7.18
C PHE A 102 -12.60 -9.75 -6.89
N GLY A 103 -11.72 -9.94 -7.87
CA GLY A 103 -10.50 -10.73 -7.71
C GLY A 103 -9.57 -10.19 -6.62
N PHE A 104 -9.46 -8.86 -6.52
CA PHE A 104 -8.75 -8.18 -5.44
C PHE A 104 -9.30 -8.55 -4.06
N PHE A 105 -10.61 -8.41 -3.88
CA PHE A 105 -11.26 -8.71 -2.60
C PHE A 105 -11.22 -10.20 -2.26
N ALA A 106 -11.31 -11.09 -3.24
CA ALA A 106 -11.15 -12.53 -3.03
C ALA A 106 -9.76 -12.88 -2.48
N ARG A 107 -8.69 -12.25 -3.02
CA ARG A 107 -7.32 -12.43 -2.52
C ARG A 107 -7.15 -11.91 -1.10
N LEU A 108 -7.74 -10.76 -0.78
CA LEU A 108 -7.73 -10.20 0.57
C LEU A 108 -8.49 -11.08 1.56
N LEU A 109 -9.68 -11.58 1.19
CA LEU A 109 -10.44 -12.48 2.05
C LEU A 109 -9.67 -13.78 2.34
N GLY A 110 -9.04 -14.37 1.32
CA GLY A 110 -8.20 -15.55 1.49
C GLY A 110 -6.98 -15.28 2.39
N ALA A 111 -6.33 -14.13 2.24
CA ALA A 111 -5.23 -13.73 3.11
C ALA A 111 -5.69 -13.55 4.57
N TRP A 112 -6.85 -12.93 4.79
CA TRP A 112 -7.42 -12.72 6.11
C TRP A 112 -7.84 -14.04 6.78
N ALA A 113 -8.46 -14.95 6.03
CA ALA A 113 -8.77 -16.30 6.50
C ALA A 113 -7.50 -17.06 6.91
N ALA A 114 -6.42 -16.97 6.12
CA ALA A 114 -5.12 -17.55 6.45
C ALA A 114 -4.39 -16.85 7.63
N MET A 115 -4.91 -15.70 8.09
CA MET A 115 -4.50 -15.03 9.33
C MET A 115 -5.39 -15.44 10.51
N GLY A 116 -6.41 -16.28 10.31
CA GLY A 116 -7.44 -16.59 11.31
C GLY A 116 -8.31 -15.38 11.63
N PHE A 117 -8.62 -14.56 10.61
CA PHE A 117 -9.40 -13.33 10.73
C PHE A 117 -8.81 -12.28 11.71
N ARG A 118 -7.51 -12.37 12.00
CA ARG A 118 -6.80 -11.40 12.83
C ARG A 118 -6.35 -10.18 12.01
N SER A 119 -6.22 -9.04 12.67
CA SER A 119 -5.64 -7.82 12.12
C SER A 119 -4.64 -7.23 13.12
N PRO A 120 -3.35 -7.65 13.05
CA PRO A 120 -2.31 -7.14 13.94
C PRO A 120 -2.18 -5.62 13.85
N LYS A 121 -1.90 -4.98 14.98
CA LYS A 121 -1.65 -3.54 15.04
C LYS A 121 -0.21 -3.24 14.60
N MET A 122 -0.03 -2.13 13.90
CA MET A 122 1.29 -1.58 13.57
C MET A 122 1.84 -0.73 14.72
N PRO A 123 3.14 -0.39 14.72
CA PRO A 123 3.71 0.54 15.68
C PRO A 123 2.86 1.81 15.77
N LYS A 124 2.78 2.38 16.98
CA LYS A 124 2.12 3.68 17.15
C LYS A 124 2.95 4.74 16.42
N THR A 125 2.27 5.60 15.69
CA THR A 125 2.88 6.69 14.93
C THR A 125 2.22 8.00 15.34
N GLU A 126 3.00 9.08 15.41
CA GLU A 126 2.46 10.43 15.53
C GLU A 126 1.90 10.89 14.19
N GLU A 127 0.78 11.62 14.20
CA GLU A 127 0.17 12.15 12.98
C GLU A 127 0.72 13.54 12.65
N ILE A 128 1.21 13.69 11.42
CA ILE A 128 1.66 14.97 10.87
C ILE A 128 0.42 15.74 10.42
N ASN A 129 0.21 16.92 11.01
CA ASN A 129 -0.77 17.89 10.53
C ASN A 129 -0.05 18.85 9.57
N VAL A 130 -0.53 18.92 8.32
CA VAL A 130 -0.05 19.85 7.29
C VAL A 130 -1.09 20.92 7.07
#